data_AF-A0A4D4K002-F1
#
_entry.id   AF-A0A4D4K002-F1
#
_cell.length_a   1.000
_cell.length_b   1.000
_cell.length_c   1.000
_cell.angle_alpha   90.00
_cell.angle_beta   90.00
_cell.angle_gamma   90.00
#
_symmetry.space_group_name_H-M   'P 1'
#
loop_
_entity.id
_entity.type
_entity.pdbx_description
1 polymer ?
#
loop_
_entity_poly.entity_id
_entity_poly.type
_entity_poly.pdbx_seq_one_letter_code
_entity_poly.pdbx_strand_id
1 'polypeptide(L)' 'MAWEVDDIETAVRELRRRGVVFEEVDVAGFRTTEGIAEIEGNYPSKGARGERGAWFRDSEGNLLGVGQLVM' A
#
# COMPACT_ATOMS: atom_id res chain seq x y z
N MET A 1 1.63 10.39 -5.01
CA MET A 1 0.58 10.89 -4.09
C MET A 1 0.00 9.70 -3.37
N ALA A 2 -0.46 9.84 -2.12
CA ALA A 2 -0.98 8.70 -1.36
C ALA A 2 -2.17 9.06 -0.46
N TRP A 3 -3.01 8.07 -0.17
CA TRP A 3 -4.09 8.13 0.82
C TRP A 3 -3.75 7.26 2.03
N GLU A 4 -4.10 7.75 3.23
CA GLU A 4 -4.08 6.95 4.46
C GLU A 4 -5.47 6.35 4.69
N VAL A 5 -5.53 5.06 5.02
CA VAL A 5 -6.77 4.31 5.30
C VAL A 5 -6.64 3.49 6.58
N ASP A 6 -7.78 3.20 7.21
CA ASP A 6 -7.81 2.38 8.44
C ASP A 6 -7.68 0.87 8.15
N ASP A 7 -8.14 0.41 6.97
CA ASP A 7 -8.12 -0.99 6.53
C ASP A 7 -7.70 -1.08 5.05
N ILE A 8 -6.41 -1.36 4.84
CA ILE A 8 -5.81 -1.48 3.51
C ILE A 8 -6.27 -2.72 2.76
N GLU A 9 -6.59 -3.82 3.45
CA GLU A 9 -7.05 -5.05 2.79
C GLU A 9 -8.42 -4.83 2.15
N THR A 10 -9.34 -4.21 2.92
CA THR A 10 -10.64 -3.84 2.39
C THR A 10 -10.52 -2.85 1.23
N ALA A 11 -9.67 -1.83 1.35
CA ALA A 11 -9.45 -0.84 0.29
C ALA A 11 -8.91 -1.50 -1.00
N VAL A 12 -7.85 -2.31 -0.89
CA VAL A 12 -7.23 -3.02 -2.02
C VAL A 12 -8.23 -3.98 -2.66
N ARG A 13 -8.98 -4.75 -1.87
CA ARG A 13 -10.01 -5.68 -2.37
C ARG A 13 -11.10 -4.94 -3.16
N GLU A 14 -11.63 -3.84 -2.62
CA GLU A 14 -12.69 -3.09 -3.28
C GLU A 14 -12.21 -2.42 -4.58
N LEU A 15 -10.98 -1.90 -4.59
CA LEU A 15 -10.39 -1.32 -5.80
C LEU A 15 -10.11 -2.39 -6.87
N ARG A 16 -9.59 -3.56 -6.47
CA ARG A 16 -9.42 -4.71 -7.38
C ARG A 16 -10.75 -5.17 -7.98
N ARG A 17 -11.81 -5.24 -7.18
CA ARG A 17 -13.17 -5.58 -7.66
C ARG A 17 -13.67 -4.58 -8.72
N ARG A 18 -13.18 -3.35 -8.70
CA ARG A 18 -13.49 -2.29 -9.67
C ARG A 18 -12.52 -2.23 -10.86
N GLY A 19 -11.57 -3.15 -10.94
CA GLY A 19 -10.63 -3.28 -12.06
C GLY A 19 -9.28 -2.59 -11.85
N VAL A 20 -8.99 -2.06 -10.66
CA VAL A 20 -7.65 -1.51 -10.36
C VAL A 20 -6.66 -2.66 -10.22
N VAL A 21 -5.53 -2.54 -10.92
CA VAL A 21 -4.42 -3.49 -10.85
C VAL A 21 -3.33 -2.91 -9.95
N PHE A 22 -2.98 -3.64 -8.91
CA PHE A 22 -1.91 -3.27 -7.99
C PHE A 22 -0.58 -3.84 -8.45
N GLU A 23 0.50 -3.10 -8.17
CA GLU A 23 1.87 -3.49 -8.44
C GLU A 23 2.26 -4.68 -7.54
N GLU A 24 2.92 -5.68 -8.13
CA GLU A 24 3.52 -6.78 -7.38
C GLU A 24 5.05 -6.68 -7.50
N VAL A 25 5.72 -6.58 -6.36
CA VAL A 25 7.17 -6.39 -6.28
C VAL A 25 7.75 -7.51 -5.43
N ASP A 26 8.82 -8.14 -5.92
CA ASP A 26 9.58 -9.15 -5.19
C ASP A 26 11.07 -8.89 -5.43
N VAL A 27 11.67 -8.08 -4.53
CA VAL A 27 13.08 -7.72 -4.57
C VAL A 27 13.70 -7.93 -3.18
N ALA A 28 15.03 -7.98 -3.10
CA ALA A 28 15.71 -8.20 -1.84
C ALA A 28 15.33 -7.12 -0.80
N GLY A 29 14.71 -7.55 0.30
CA GLY A 29 14.29 -6.67 1.40
C GLY A 29 12.97 -5.92 1.18
N PHE A 30 12.26 -6.14 0.07
CA PHE A 30 10.95 -5.55 -0.17
C PHE A 30 10.08 -6.45 -1.03
N ARG A 31 8.93 -6.86 -0.50
CA ARG A 31 8.00 -7.74 -1.19
C ARG A 31 6.56 -7.32 -0.92
N THR A 32 5.72 -7.41 -1.94
CA THR A 32 4.26 -7.36 -1.79
C THR A 32 3.69 -8.78 -1.73
N THR A 33 2.66 -8.97 -0.91
CA THR A 33 1.80 -10.15 -0.93
C THR A 33 0.39 -9.68 -1.18
N GLU A 34 -0.23 -10.20 -2.23
CA GLU A 34 -1.53 -9.74 -2.71
C GLU A 34 -1.57 -8.19 -2.88
N GLY A 35 -0.49 -7.60 -3.39
CA GLY A 35 -0.40 -6.18 -3.71
C GLY A 35 -0.11 -5.27 -2.51
N ILE A 36 0.06 -5.85 -1.31
CA ILE A 36 0.35 -5.11 -0.07
C ILE A 36 1.75 -5.47 0.42
N ALA A 37 2.57 -4.46 0.68
CA ALA A 37 3.85 -4.57 1.37
C ALA A 37 3.67 -4.27 2.86
N GLU A 38 4.45 -4.96 3.69
CA GLU A 38 4.62 -4.63 5.10
C GLU A 38 5.98 -3.94 5.30
N ILE A 39 5.97 -2.77 5.93
CA ILE A 39 7.13 -1.90 6.10
C ILE A 39 7.33 -1.62 7.59
N GLU A 40 8.33 -2.25 8.20
CA GLU A 40 8.68 -2.01 9.59
C GLU A 40 9.35 -0.64 9.78
N GLY A 41 9.08 0.00 10.92
CA GLY A 41 9.74 1.23 11.35
C GLY A 41 9.37 2.49 10.57
N ASN A 42 8.39 2.44 9.66
CA ASN A 42 7.98 3.62 8.92
C ASN A 42 7.18 4.61 9.80
N TYR A 43 7.34 5.91 9.53
CA TYR A 43 6.69 7.02 10.24
C TYR A 43 6.78 7.00 11.78
N PRO A 44 7.98 6.88 12.38
CA PRO A 44 8.14 6.85 13.84
C PRO A 44 7.66 8.14 14.51
N SER A 45 7.66 9.28 13.79
CA SER A 45 7.13 10.55 14.27
C SER A 45 5.63 10.54 14.55
N LYS A 46 4.89 9.59 13.97
CA LYS A 46 3.46 9.36 14.24
C LYS A 46 3.23 8.36 15.38
N GLY A 47 4.30 7.87 16.03
CA GLY A 47 4.21 6.80 17.03
C GLY A 47 3.86 5.43 16.44
N ALA A 48 3.99 5.27 15.12
CA ALA A 48 3.74 4.02 14.43
C ALA A 48 4.95 3.07 14.53
N ARG A 49 4.66 1.77 14.60
CA ARG A 49 5.64 0.68 14.48
C ARG A 49 5.99 0.37 13.04
N GLY A 50 5.14 0.75 12.10
CA GLY A 50 5.33 0.50 10.68
C GLY A 50 4.16 1.00 9.83
N GLU A 51 4.14 0.55 8.59
CA GLU A 51 3.10 0.85 7.62
C GLU A 51 2.84 -0.38 6.74
N ARG A 52 1.59 -0.53 6.30
CA ARG A 52 1.24 -1.39 5.17
C ARG A 52 0.99 -0.50 3.96
N GLY A 53 1.58 -0.84 2.81
CA GLY A 53 1.51 0.00 1.61
C GLY A 53 1.10 -0.79 0.37
N ALA A 54 0.31 -0.17 -0.51
CA ALA A 54 -0.07 -0.73 -1.80
C ALA A 54 0.02 0.36 -2.87
N TRP A 55 0.44 0.01 -4.09
CA TRP A 55 0.62 0.97 -5.19
C TRP A 55 -0.04 0.51 -6.47
N PHE A 56 -0.55 1.46 -7.24
CA PHE A 56 -1.15 1.22 -8.55
C PHE A 56 -0.95 2.45 -9.46
N ARG A 57 -1.21 2.28 -10.76
CA ARG A 57 -1.16 3.37 -11.73
C ARG A 57 -2.55 3.84 -12.11
N ASP A 58 -2.74 5.15 -12.20
CA ASP A 58 -3.94 5.74 -12.78
C ASP A 58 -3.91 5.73 -14.32
N SER A 59 -4.95 6.29 -14.94
CA SER A 59 -5.08 6.36 -16.40
C SER A 59 -4.02 7.24 -17.09
N GLU A 60 -3.35 8.11 -16.35
CA GLU A 60 -2.29 8.98 -16.84
C GLU A 60 -0.89 8.39 -16.60
N GLY A 61 -0.83 7.22 -15.93
CA GLY A 61 0.41 6.52 -15.61
C GLY A 61 1.06 6.96 -14.29
N ASN A 62 0.40 7.81 -13.51
CA ASN A 62 0.91 8.27 -12.22
C ASN A 62 0.91 7.13 -11.21
N LEU A 63 1.98 7.01 -10.42
CA LEU A 63 2.03 6.05 -9.32
C LEU A 63 1.34 6.62 -8.08
N LEU A 64 0.29 5.94 -7.64
CA LEU A 64 -0.50 6.32 -6.48
C LEU A 64 -0.36 5.26 -5.38
N GLY A 65 -0.35 5.71 -4.13
CA GLY A 65 -0.22 4.86 -2.95
C GLY A 65 -1.47 4.83 -2.07
N VAL A 66 -1.71 3.70 -1.43
CA VAL A 66 -2.64 3.56 -0.30
C VAL A 66 -1.83 3.01 0.87
N GLY A 67 -1.87 3.69 2.01
CA GLY A 67 -1.11 3.35 3.20
C GLY A 67 -2.02 3.14 4.40
N GLN A 68 -1.68 2.20 5.27
CA GLN A 68 -2.29 2.03 6.59
C GLN A 68 -1.18 2.02 7.64
N LEU A 69 -1.26 2.93 8.61
CA LEU A 69 -0.33 2.94 9.73
C LEU A 69 -0.53 1.72 10.62
N VAL A 70 0.59 1.16 11.09
CA VAL A 70 0.62 0.10 12.10
C VAL A 70 1.12 0.72 13.40
N MET A 71 0.29 0.79 14.42
CA MET A 71 0.60 1.40 15.73
C MET A 71 1.29 0.43 16.70
#